data_AF-A0A6S7EUE7-F1
#
_entry.id   AF-A0A6S7EUE7-F1
#
_cell.length_a   1.000
_cell.length_b   1.000
_cell.length_c   1.000
_cell.angle_alpha   90.00
_cell.angle_beta   90.00
_cell.angle_gamma   90.00
#
_symmetry.space_group_name_H-M   'P 1'
#
loop_
_entity.id
_entity.type
_entity.pdbx_description
1 polymer ?
#
loop_
_entity_poly.entity_id
_entity_poly.type
_entity_poly.pdbx_seq_one_letter_code
_entity_poly.pdbx_strand_id
1 'polypeptide(L)'
;MAEYEGPPRRARSARLLPPEGASFALGLPGGERDPFWRPGMARICLPLAAVFFAVLITVGNLPGLAAEMSDAFGDKRLHLAAYAFLTSLIYFSVNRRPALVALLGATALGALDEAIQSFFPYRQADLLDLLADISAAGATVISLHIGTAAFGSFRAVTKS
;
A
#
# COMPACT_ATOMS: atom_id res chain seq x y z
N MET A 1 29.13 -73.67 -42.60
CA MET A 1 29.30 -72.22 -42.86
C MET A 1 28.26 -71.51 -42.01
N ALA A 2 28.68 -70.82 -40.95
CA ALA A 2 27.77 -70.12 -40.04
C ALA A 2 27.64 -68.66 -40.47
N GLU A 3 26.41 -68.21 -40.67
CA GLU A 3 26.04 -66.86 -41.12
C GLU A 3 26.13 -65.89 -39.92
N TYR A 4 26.94 -64.84 -40.05
CA TYR A 4 27.18 -63.84 -39.00
C TYR A 4 26.20 -62.67 -39.19
N GLU A 5 25.12 -62.66 -38.40
CA GLU A 5 24.15 -61.56 -38.32
C GLU A 5 24.73 -60.41 -37.48
N GLY A 6 25.03 -59.27 -38.12
CA GLY A 6 25.55 -58.07 -37.47
C GLY A 6 24.48 -57.28 -36.68
N PRO A 7 24.87 -56.46 -35.68
CA PRO A 7 23.93 -55.82 -34.76
C PRO A 7 23.10 -54.67 -35.40
N PRO A 8 21.90 -54.37 -34.86
CA PRO A 8 20.97 -53.40 -35.45
C PRO A 8 21.45 -51.94 -35.34
N ARG A 9 21.28 -51.19 -36.43
CA ARG A 9 21.61 -49.76 -36.52
C ARG A 9 20.72 -48.93 -35.58
N ARG A 10 21.32 -48.19 -34.66
CA ARG A 10 20.66 -47.22 -33.78
C ARG A 10 19.96 -46.13 -34.62
N ALA A 11 18.65 -45.99 -34.45
CA ALA A 11 17.88 -44.87 -34.98
C ALA A 11 18.38 -43.55 -34.37
N ARG A 12 18.82 -42.63 -35.23
CA ARG A 12 19.15 -41.25 -34.84
C ARG A 12 17.85 -40.54 -34.50
N SER A 13 17.63 -40.29 -33.21
CA SER A 13 16.52 -39.49 -32.70
C SER A 13 16.58 -38.09 -33.35
N ALA A 14 15.54 -37.76 -34.12
CA ALA A 14 15.37 -36.45 -34.72
C ALA A 14 15.17 -35.43 -33.58
N ARG A 15 16.16 -34.57 -33.39
CA ARG A 15 16.10 -33.45 -32.46
C ARG A 15 15.09 -32.44 -33.04
N LEU A 16 13.85 -32.49 -32.54
CA LEU A 16 12.83 -31.47 -32.77
C LEU A 16 13.39 -30.12 -32.32
N LEU A 17 13.61 -29.21 -33.26
CA LEU A 17 13.86 -27.80 -32.96
C LEU A 17 12.55 -27.21 -32.41
N PRO A 18 12.58 -26.47 -31.28
CA PRO A 18 11.40 -25.78 -30.80
C PRO A 18 11.02 -24.65 -31.77
N PRO A 19 9.73 -24.31 -31.91
CA PRO A 19 9.29 -23.19 -32.73
C PRO A 19 9.91 -21.88 -32.22
N GLU A 20 10.35 -21.02 -33.14
CA GLU A 20 10.85 -19.68 -32.81
C GLU A 20 9.77 -18.91 -32.05
N GLY A 21 10.02 -18.64 -30.77
CA GLY A 21 9.08 -17.99 -29.85
C GLY A 21 8.96 -18.64 -28.47
N ALA A 22 9.47 -19.86 -28.27
CA ALA A 22 9.51 -20.46 -26.94
C ALA A 22 10.73 -19.96 -26.16
N SER A 23 10.57 -18.83 -25.45
CA SER A 23 11.47 -18.47 -24.35
C SER A 23 11.38 -19.56 -23.29
N PHE A 24 12.31 -20.51 -23.37
CA PHE A 24 12.47 -21.61 -22.43
C PHE A 24 13.00 -21.03 -21.11
N ALA A 25 12.09 -20.58 -20.26
CA ALA A 25 12.38 -20.27 -18.86
C ALA A 25 12.74 -21.59 -18.16
N LEU A 26 14.03 -21.90 -18.17
CA LEU A 26 14.64 -22.91 -17.32
C LEU A 26 14.21 -22.67 -15.87
N GLY A 27 13.57 -23.69 -15.30
CA GLY A 27 12.89 -23.62 -14.02
C GLY A 27 13.74 -23.02 -12.89
N LEU A 28 13.21 -21.93 -12.33
CA LEU A 28 13.30 -21.60 -10.92
C LEU A 28 11.85 -21.59 -10.40
N PRO A 29 11.48 -22.39 -9.40
CA PRO A 29 10.20 -22.22 -8.70
C PRO A 29 10.30 -20.98 -7.80
N GLY A 30 10.37 -19.81 -8.42
CA GLY A 30 10.30 -18.51 -7.77
C GLY A 30 8.99 -17.87 -8.16
N GLY A 31 7.93 -18.14 -7.40
CA GLY A 31 6.65 -17.45 -7.59
C GLY A 31 6.88 -15.94 -7.62
N GLU A 32 6.46 -15.29 -8.71
CA GLU A 32 6.42 -13.83 -8.80
C GLU A 32 5.53 -13.32 -7.67
N ARG A 33 6.13 -12.95 -6.54
CA ARG A 33 5.38 -12.42 -5.41
C ARG A 33 4.96 -11.01 -5.82
N ASP A 34 3.66 -10.78 -6.02
CA ASP A 34 3.10 -9.46 -6.36
C ASP A 34 3.80 -8.33 -5.60
N PRO A 35 4.35 -7.27 -6.22
CA PRO A 35 5.10 -6.24 -5.51
C PRO A 35 4.36 -5.72 -4.27
N PHE A 36 5.09 -5.46 -3.17
CA PHE A 36 4.46 -4.95 -1.94
C PHE A 36 3.76 -3.61 -2.16
N TRP A 37 4.41 -2.72 -2.91
CA TRP A 37 3.89 -1.42 -3.34
C TRP A 37 3.13 -1.54 -4.66
N ARG A 38 2.09 -0.71 -4.86
CA ARG A 38 1.44 -0.53 -6.16
C ARG A 38 2.27 0.47 -6.96
N PRO A 39 3.11 0.06 -7.93
CA PRO A 39 4.18 0.91 -8.45
C PRO A 39 3.70 2.24 -9.05
N GLY A 40 2.56 2.27 -9.74
CA GLY A 40 2.00 3.52 -10.26
C GLY A 40 1.51 4.46 -9.17
N MET A 41 0.69 3.96 -8.24
CA MET A 41 0.11 4.77 -7.16
C MET A 41 1.13 5.14 -6.10
N ALA A 42 2.01 4.22 -5.70
CA ALA A 42 3.02 4.45 -4.67
C ALA A 42 3.98 5.60 -5.02
N ARG A 43 4.32 5.78 -6.31
CA ARG A 43 5.15 6.88 -6.79
C ARG A 43 4.51 8.26 -6.60
N ILE A 44 3.19 8.32 -6.44
CA ILE A 44 2.44 9.56 -6.26
C ILE A 44 2.01 9.69 -4.80
N CYS A 45 1.37 8.65 -4.26
CA CYS A 45 0.79 8.65 -2.93
C CYS A 45 1.84 8.72 -1.82
N LEU A 46 3.00 8.06 -1.94
CA LEU A 46 4.00 8.10 -0.87
C LEU A 46 4.67 9.47 -0.76
N PRO A 47 5.14 10.12 -1.85
CA PRO A 47 5.62 11.49 -1.77
C PRO A 47 4.55 12.46 -1.28
N LEU A 48 3.32 12.32 -1.76
CA LEU A 48 2.21 13.18 -1.31
C LEU A 48 1.92 12.98 0.18
N ALA A 49 1.93 11.75 0.68
CA ALA A 49 1.76 11.44 2.11
C ALA A 49 2.89 12.04 2.94
N ALA A 50 4.15 11.92 2.48
CA ALA A 50 5.31 12.48 3.16
C ALA A 50 5.25 14.02 3.20
N VAL A 51 4.94 14.66 2.08
CA VAL A 51 4.79 16.12 2.00
C VAL A 51 3.62 16.58 2.88
N PHE A 52 2.48 15.90 2.81
CA PHE A 52 1.32 16.22 3.62
C PHE A 52 1.61 16.08 5.11
N PHE A 53 2.27 15.00 5.54
CA PHE A 53 2.66 14.82 6.93
C PHE A 53 3.68 15.88 7.38
N ALA A 54 4.64 16.25 6.54
CA ALA A 54 5.54 17.37 6.83
C ALA A 54 4.78 18.70 6.99
N VAL A 55 3.75 18.95 6.18
CA VAL A 55 2.85 20.10 6.35
C VAL A 55 2.09 20.02 7.67
N LEU A 56 1.56 18.87 8.07
CA LEU A 56 0.89 18.70 9.38
C LEU A 56 1.84 19.08 10.53
N ILE A 57 3.06 18.53 10.52
CA ILE A 57 4.04 18.82 11.57
C ILE A 57 4.43 20.30 11.59
N THR A 58 4.67 20.91 10.43
CA THR A 58 5.14 22.31 10.38
C THR A 58 4.02 23.31 10.68
N VAL A 59 2.90 23.22 9.96
CA VAL A 59 1.77 24.15 10.07
C VAL A 59 0.98 23.92 11.35
N GLY A 60 0.75 22.66 11.73
CA GLY A 60 0.03 22.29 12.95
C GLY A 60 0.75 22.69 14.23
N ASN A 61 2.06 22.95 14.18
CA ASN A 61 2.85 23.43 15.31
C ASN A 61 3.21 24.93 15.20
N LEU A 62 2.74 25.65 14.18
CA LEU A 62 2.97 27.09 14.07
C LEU A 62 2.03 27.84 15.03
N PRO A 63 2.56 28.56 16.04
CA PRO A 63 1.73 29.27 17.00
C PRO A 63 0.90 30.35 16.31
N GLY A 64 -0.30 30.61 16.83
CA GLY A 64 -1.29 31.49 16.19
C GLY A 64 -2.10 30.75 15.13
N LEU A 65 -1.46 30.32 14.03
CA LEU A 65 -2.17 29.66 12.93
C LEU A 65 -2.85 28.35 13.37
N ALA A 66 -2.16 27.52 14.14
CA ALA A 66 -2.73 26.29 14.68
C ALA A 66 -3.95 26.56 15.58
N ALA A 67 -3.91 27.61 16.40
CA ALA A 67 -5.00 28.02 17.27
C ALA A 67 -6.20 28.54 16.46
N GLU A 68 -5.95 29.41 15.46
CA GLU A 68 -6.98 29.91 14.55
C GLU A 68 -7.69 28.78 13.79
N MET A 69 -6.93 27.79 13.29
CA MET A 69 -7.50 26.62 12.61
C MET A 69 -8.35 25.78 13.57
N SER A 70 -7.85 25.54 14.78
CA SER A 70 -8.58 24.80 15.81
C SER A 70 -9.87 25.53 16.22
N ASP A 71 -9.86 26.84 16.39
CA ASP A 71 -11.05 27.62 16.72
C ASP A 71 -12.07 27.61 15.56
N ALA A 72 -11.59 27.67 14.32
CA ALA A 72 -12.46 27.68 13.14
C ALA A 72 -13.10 26.30 12.83
N PHE A 73 -12.34 25.22 12.98
CA PHE A 73 -12.75 23.89 12.52
C PHE A 73 -12.86 22.84 13.63
N GLY A 74 -12.37 23.12 14.83
CA GLY A 74 -12.24 22.14 15.89
C GLY A 74 -11.05 21.21 15.67
N ASP A 75 -10.13 21.23 16.62
CA ASP A 75 -8.93 20.39 16.70
C ASP A 75 -9.17 18.93 16.30
N LYS A 76 -10.11 18.25 16.96
CA LYS A 76 -10.39 16.82 16.75
C LYS A 76 -10.95 16.52 15.34
N ARG A 77 -11.65 17.48 14.74
CA ARG A 77 -12.15 17.36 13.36
C ARG A 77 -11.03 17.53 12.34
N LEU A 78 -10.06 18.39 12.63
CA LEU A 78 -8.85 18.55 11.81
C LEU A 78 -8.03 17.27 11.83
N HIS A 79 -7.82 16.67 13.01
CA HIS A 79 -7.19 15.35 13.17
C HIS A 79 -7.91 14.28 12.36
N LEU A 80 -9.24 14.15 12.53
CA LEU A 80 -10.05 13.20 11.77
C LEU A 80 -9.89 13.36 10.25
N ALA A 81 -9.97 14.59 9.75
CA ALA A 81 -9.88 14.85 8.31
C ALA A 81 -8.45 14.60 7.77
N ALA A 82 -7.43 15.07 8.49
CA ALA A 82 -6.04 14.92 8.11
C ALA A 82 -5.63 13.45 8.05
N TYR A 83 -5.95 12.68 9.10
CA TYR A 83 -5.57 11.28 9.16
C TYR A 83 -6.43 10.39 8.26
N ALA A 84 -7.68 10.76 7.95
CA ALA A 84 -8.44 10.08 6.90
C ALA A 84 -7.78 10.24 5.52
N PHE A 85 -7.33 11.46 5.18
CA PHE A 85 -6.63 11.73 3.93
C PHE A 85 -5.29 10.99 3.88
N LEU A 86 -4.48 11.09 4.93
CA LEU A 86 -3.19 10.41 5.03
C LEU A 86 -3.32 8.88 4.93
N THR A 87 -4.30 8.30 5.64
CA THR A 87 -4.62 6.87 5.58
C THR A 87 -4.97 6.44 4.16
N SER A 88 -5.76 7.25 3.44
CA SER A 88 -6.14 6.97 2.05
C SER A 88 -4.92 6.88 1.13
N LEU A 89 -3.96 7.82 1.27
CA LEU A 89 -2.73 7.80 0.48
C LEU A 89 -1.91 6.54 0.75
N ILE A 90 -1.75 6.16 2.02
CA ILE A 90 -1.04 4.92 2.39
C ILE A 90 -1.77 3.71 1.81
N TYR A 91 -3.10 3.64 1.95
CA TYR A 91 -3.92 2.55 1.44
C TYR A 91 -3.75 2.34 -0.07
N PHE A 92 -3.80 3.41 -0.86
CA PHE A 92 -3.64 3.33 -2.31
C PHE A 92 -2.20 3.07 -2.75
N SER A 93 -1.20 3.30 -1.90
CA SER A 93 0.19 2.98 -2.21
C SER A 93 0.52 1.49 -2.06
N VAL A 94 -0.24 0.74 -1.25
CA VAL A 94 0.09 -0.63 -0.84
C VAL A 94 -0.72 -1.65 -1.63
N ASN A 95 -0.06 -2.71 -2.09
CA ASN A 95 -0.71 -3.81 -2.78
C ASN A 95 -1.10 -4.95 -1.82
N ARG A 96 -0.18 -5.34 -0.94
CA ARG A 96 -0.38 -6.45 0.01
C ARG A 96 -0.94 -5.95 1.34
N ARG A 97 -2.12 -6.45 1.74
CA ARG A 97 -2.81 -6.08 2.99
C ARG A 97 -2.93 -4.54 3.19
N PRO A 98 -3.45 -3.80 2.19
CA PRO A 98 -3.48 -2.34 2.23
C PRO A 98 -4.20 -1.78 3.47
N ALA A 99 -5.28 -2.44 3.90
CA ALA A 99 -6.02 -2.10 5.11
C ALA A 99 -5.13 -2.11 6.37
N LEU A 100 -4.40 -3.21 6.59
CA LEU A 100 -3.56 -3.37 7.77
C LEU A 100 -2.37 -2.40 7.74
N VAL A 101 -1.72 -2.24 6.58
CA VAL A 101 -0.57 -1.35 6.44
C VAL A 101 -0.98 0.11 6.60
N ALA A 102 -2.12 0.52 6.03
CA ALA A 102 -2.63 1.88 6.17
C ALA A 102 -3.03 2.19 7.62
N LEU A 103 -3.72 1.27 8.30
CA LEU A 103 -4.10 1.43 9.70
C LEU A 103 -2.85 1.58 10.58
N LEU A 104 -1.92 0.63 10.53
CA LEU A 104 -0.71 0.67 11.35
C LEU A 104 0.20 1.86 11.01
N GLY A 105 0.30 2.20 9.72
CA GLY A 105 1.09 3.35 9.26
C GLY A 105 0.52 4.67 9.77
N ALA A 106 -0.80 4.87 9.64
CA ALA A 106 -1.46 6.08 10.14
C ALA A 106 -1.40 6.17 11.68
N THR A 107 -1.60 5.05 12.40
CA THR A 107 -1.45 5.02 13.87
C THR A 107 -0.02 5.38 14.30
N ALA A 108 0.99 4.86 13.61
CA ALA A 108 2.39 5.17 13.92
C ALA A 108 2.71 6.65 13.64
N LEU A 109 2.17 7.22 12.55
CA LEU A 109 2.33 8.64 12.24
C LEU A 109 1.60 9.55 13.22
N GLY A 110 0.40 9.16 13.69
CA GLY A 110 -0.35 9.87 14.75
C GLY A 110 0.41 9.89 16.07
N ALA A 111 0.94 8.74 16.48
CA ALA A 111 1.76 8.66 17.69
C ALA A 111 3.06 9.48 17.56
N LEU A 112 3.65 9.54 16.36
CA LEU A 112 4.82 10.37 16.09
C LEU A 112 4.48 11.86 16.13
N ASP A 113 3.33 12.27 15.59
CA ASP A 113 2.84 13.65 15.63
C ASP A 113 2.64 14.12 17.07
N GLU A 114 1.92 13.37 17.89
CA GLU A 114 1.76 13.65 19.32
C GLU A 114 3.09 13.71 20.09
N ALA A 115 4.01 12.78 19.78
CA ALA A 115 5.36 12.82 20.34
C ALA A 115 6.11 14.09 19.94
N ILE A 116 5.98 14.54 18.70
CA ILE A 116 6.56 15.80 18.22
C ILE A 116 5.92 17.00 18.93
N GLN A 117 4.59 17.01 19.06
CA GLN A 117 3.85 18.06 19.76
C GLN A 117 4.28 18.20 21.23
N SER A 118 4.65 17.10 21.89
CA SER A 118 5.13 17.11 23.28
C SER A 118 6.41 17.94 23.49
N PHE A 119 7.18 18.23 22.44
CA PHE A 119 8.37 19.09 22.52
C PHE A 119 8.06 20.59 22.46
N PHE A 120 6.82 20.97 22.11
CA PHE A 120 6.43 22.38 22.00
C PHE A 120 5.68 22.83 23.27
N PRO A 121 6.18 23.80 24.04
CA PRO A 121 5.59 24.19 25.34
C PRO A 121 4.20 24.84 25.22
N TYR A 122 3.81 25.28 24.04
CA TYR A 122 2.51 25.87 23.73
C TYR A 122 1.53 24.88 23.08
N ARG A 123 1.95 23.63 22.86
CA ARG A 123 1.08 22.50 22.50
C ARG A 123 1.05 21.51 23.66
N GLN A 124 0.01 20.71 23.72
CA GLN A 124 -0.10 19.62 24.68
C GLN A 124 -0.36 18.37 23.86
N ALA A 125 0.48 17.35 24.04
CA ALA A 125 0.16 16.03 23.51
C ALA A 125 -1.11 15.54 24.20
N ASP A 126 -2.12 15.18 23.42
CA ASP A 126 -3.45 14.79 23.87
C ASP A 126 -3.78 13.39 23.34
N LEU A 127 -4.03 12.47 24.26
CA LEU A 127 -4.44 11.11 23.92
C LEU A 127 -5.73 11.10 23.10
N LEU A 128 -6.59 12.10 23.24
CA LEU A 128 -7.82 12.20 22.44
C LEU A 128 -7.54 12.51 20.97
N ASP A 129 -6.44 13.21 20.65
CA ASP A 129 -6.04 13.48 19.28
C ASP A 129 -5.48 12.22 18.62
N LEU A 130 -4.65 11.45 19.35
CA LEU A 130 -4.24 10.12 18.90
C LEU A 130 -5.45 9.18 18.67
N LEU A 131 -6.46 9.22 19.55
CA LEU A 131 -7.68 8.43 19.37
C LEU A 131 -8.49 8.90 18.16
N ALA A 132 -8.52 10.21 17.88
CA ALA A 132 -9.13 10.75 16.67
C ALA A 132 -8.41 10.25 15.42
N ASP A 133 -7.08 10.23 15.40
CA ASP A 133 -6.27 9.74 14.28
C ASP A 133 -6.51 8.25 14.01
N ILE A 134 -6.52 7.43 15.07
CA ILE A 134 -6.80 5.99 14.98
C ILE A 134 -8.23 5.76 14.48
N SER A 135 -9.21 6.54 14.96
CA SER A 135 -10.60 6.47 14.53
C SER A 135 -10.75 6.83 13.06
N ALA A 136 -10.05 7.87 12.60
CA ALA A 136 -10.01 8.27 11.19
C ALA A 136 -9.43 7.16 10.31
N ALA A 137 -8.32 6.57 10.74
CA ALA A 137 -7.66 5.49 10.01
C ALA A 137 -8.55 4.26 9.91
N GLY A 138 -9.18 3.84 11.02
CA GLY A 138 -10.12 2.73 11.06
C GLY A 138 -11.32 2.95 10.14
N ALA A 139 -12.01 4.09 10.26
CA ALA A 139 -13.16 4.42 9.42
C ALA A 139 -12.79 4.44 7.94
N THR A 140 -11.67 5.09 7.58
CA THR A 140 -11.19 5.19 6.20
C THR A 140 -10.86 3.82 5.61
N VAL A 141 -10.13 2.99 6.35
CA VAL A 141 -9.77 1.64 5.90
C VAL A 141 -11.02 0.80 5.67
N ILE A 142 -12.00 0.84 6.59
CA ILE A 142 -13.26 0.12 6.45
C ILE A 142 -14.00 0.58 5.19
N SER A 143 -14.17 1.90 5.02
CA SER A 143 -14.85 2.48 3.86
C SER A 143 -14.19 2.10 2.54
N LEU A 144 -12.86 2.22 2.44
CA LEU A 144 -12.12 1.87 1.22
C LEU A 144 -12.14 0.38 0.94
N HIS A 145 -12.05 -0.47 1.96
CA HIS A 145 -12.05 -1.91 1.78
C HIS A 145 -13.42 -2.43 1.33
N ILE A 146 -14.51 -1.93 1.92
CA ILE A 146 -15.87 -2.25 1.47
C ILE A 146 -16.10 -1.72 0.05
N GLY A 147 -15.71 -0.46 -0.22
CA GLY A 147 -15.87 0.16 -1.54
C GLY A 147 -15.17 -0.64 -2.62
N THR A 148 -13.90 -0.98 -2.44
CA THR A 148 -13.13 -1.76 -3.43
C THR A 148 -13.70 -3.17 -3.64
N ALA A 149 -14.22 -3.83 -2.61
CA ALA A 149 -14.89 -5.12 -2.72
C ALA A 149 -16.21 -5.02 -3.51
N ALA A 150 -17.04 -4.01 -3.22
CA ALA A 150 -18.31 -3.78 -3.91
C ALA A 150 -18.12 -3.49 -5.41
N PHE A 151 -17.16 -2.63 -5.76
CA PHE A 151 -16.83 -2.36 -7.16
C PHE A 151 -16.28 -3.58 -7.89
N GLY A 152 -15.49 -4.43 -7.21
CA GLY A 152 -15.02 -5.69 -7.76
C GLY A 152 -16.15 -6.65 -8.12
N SER A 153 -17.13 -6.79 -7.21
CA SER A 153 -18.31 -7.64 -7.41
C SER A 153 -19.18 -7.17 -8.59
N PHE A 154 -19.45 -5.86 -8.70
CA PHE A 154 -20.25 -5.29 -9.79
C PHE A 154 -19.61 -5.51 -11.18
N ARG A 155 -18.28 -5.41 -11.28
CA ARG A 155 -17.54 -5.67 -12.52
C ARG A 155 -17.55 -7.14 -12.96
N ALA A 156 -17.75 -8.08 -12.03
CA ALA A 156 -17.85 -9.50 -12.36
C ALA A 156 -19.22 -9.84 -12.96
N VAL A 157 -20.30 -9.28 -12.38
CA VAL A 157 -21.68 -9.48 -12.85
C VAL A 157 -21.88 -8.93 -14.26
N THR A 158 -21.35 -7.75 -14.56
CA THR A 158 -21.51 -7.10 -15.89
C THR A 158 -20.74 -7.77 -17.03
N LYS A 159 -19.84 -8.70 -16.72
CA LYS A 159 -19.06 -9.46 -17.72
C LYS A 159 -19.59 -10.90 -17.94
N SER A 160 -20.64 -11.30 -17.23
CA SER A 160 -21.31 -12.61 -17.37
C SER A 160 -22.53 -12.48 -18.26
#